data_AF-A0A6G4EK45-F1
#
_entry.id   AF-A0A6G4EK45-F1
#
_cell.length_a   1.000
_cell.length_b   1.000
_cell.length_c   1.000
_cell.angle_alpha   90.00
_cell.angle_beta   90.00
_cell.angle_gamma   90.00
#
_symmetry.space_group_name_H-M   'P 1'
#
loop_
_entity.id
_entity.type
_entity.pdbx_description
1 polymer ?
#
loop_
_entity_poly.entity_id
_entity_poly.type
_entity_poly.pdbx_seq_one_letter_code
_entity_poly.pdbx_strand_id
1 'polypeptide(L)'
;MSEIINFNDLKNKATDKDLDKFEQYMYSLYSSVVQGTLTMSDFMEKIQEYMEKNNISQEKFVNIQKKLMEKYTDAYGIDFKDVEKQMKDLGVDVKGLGLNAESFSYENVKKNISFHEKYNAKPVVKQITEYHIKNDKNDVKVELIGENIFLKSSKKIDLKDTELNEFLCSYKKLFDNKQLSITVCESITSYNY
;
A
#
# COMPACT_ATOMS: atom_id res chain seq x y z
N MET A 1 3.79 28.11 -39.46
CA MET A 1 4.77 27.60 -38.48
C MET A 1 4.71 26.09 -38.56
N SER A 2 5.79 25.44 -38.97
CA SER A 2 5.89 23.99 -39.06
C SER A 2 5.92 23.43 -37.64
N GLU A 3 4.96 22.58 -37.27
CA GLU A 3 5.03 21.80 -36.03
C GLU A 3 6.31 20.95 -36.08
N ILE A 4 7.26 21.26 -35.21
CA ILE A 4 8.48 20.46 -35.06
C ILE A 4 8.04 19.17 -34.35
N ILE A 5 7.83 18.11 -35.13
CA ILE A 5 7.55 16.77 -34.61
C ILE A 5 8.79 16.32 -33.84
N ASN A 6 8.68 16.26 -32.51
CA ASN A 6 9.72 15.72 -31.66
C ASN A 6 9.73 14.19 -31.80
N PHE A 7 10.76 13.65 -32.45
CA PHE A 7 10.91 12.20 -32.70
C PHE A 7 10.94 11.36 -31.41
N ASN A 8 11.27 11.96 -30.26
CA ASN A 8 11.20 11.27 -28.96
C ASN A 8 9.75 10.98 -28.54
N ASP A 9 8.81 11.88 -28.84
CA ASP A 9 7.38 11.71 -28.51
C ASP A 9 6.74 10.56 -29.31
N LEU A 10 7.22 10.35 -30.54
CA LEU A 10 6.82 9.22 -31.39
C LEU A 10 7.35 7.88 -30.87
N LYS A 11 8.56 7.85 -30.32
CA LYS A 11 9.19 6.64 -29.78
C LYS A 11 8.54 6.18 -28.46
N ASN A 12 8.07 7.13 -27.65
CA ASN A 12 7.43 6.88 -26.36
C ASN A 12 5.92 6.57 -26.45
N LYS A 13 5.29 6.75 -27.62
CA LYS A 13 3.90 6.34 -27.86
C LYS A 13 3.80 4.81 -27.92
N ALA A 14 2.94 4.25 -27.08
CA ALA A 14 2.57 2.83 -27.11
C ALA A 14 1.68 2.56 -28.34
N THR A 15 2.07 1.60 -29.17
CA THR A 15 1.26 1.14 -30.31
C THR A 15 0.33 0.00 -29.89
N ASP A 16 -0.77 -0.22 -30.61
CA ASP A 16 -1.72 -1.30 -30.28
C ASP A 16 -1.06 -2.69 -30.35
N LYS A 17 -0.08 -2.85 -31.26
CA LYS A 17 0.75 -4.05 -31.37
C LYS A 17 1.68 -4.24 -30.17
N ASP A 18 2.21 -3.15 -29.60
CA ASP A 18 3.01 -3.22 -28.36
C ASP A 18 2.12 -3.59 -27.18
N LEU A 19 0.88 -3.09 -27.14
CA LEU A 19 -0.13 -3.47 -26.14
C LEU A 19 -0.46 -4.96 -26.20
N ASP A 20 -0.86 -5.47 -27.36
CA ASP A 20 -1.30 -6.87 -27.48
C ASP A 20 -0.18 -7.85 -27.12
N LYS A 21 1.06 -7.56 -27.52
CA LYS A 21 2.22 -8.38 -27.17
C LYS A 21 2.53 -8.35 -25.68
N PHE A 22 2.48 -7.16 -25.07
CA PHE A 22 2.73 -7.01 -23.65
C PHE A 22 1.63 -7.67 -22.82
N GLU A 23 0.37 -7.54 -23.23
CA GLU A 23 -0.80 -8.17 -22.62
C GLU A 23 -0.70 -9.70 -22.66
N GLN A 24 -0.38 -10.28 -23.82
CA GLN A 24 -0.17 -11.73 -23.94
C GLN A 24 0.98 -12.23 -23.06
N TYR A 25 2.07 -11.46 -22.97
CA TYR A 25 3.19 -11.79 -22.11
C TYR A 25 2.78 -11.77 -20.63
N MET A 26 2.08 -10.73 -20.19
CA MET A 26 1.52 -10.60 -18.84
C MET A 26 0.61 -11.79 -18.48
N TYR A 27 -0.31 -12.17 -19.38
CA TYR A 27 -1.21 -13.31 -19.16
C TYR A 27 -0.45 -14.63 -18.96
N SER A 28 0.61 -14.86 -19.74
CA SER A 28 1.42 -16.08 -19.62
C SER A 28 2.10 -16.18 -18.25
N LEU A 29 2.56 -15.05 -17.72
CA LEU A 29 3.21 -14.98 -16.42
C LEU A 29 2.19 -15.09 -15.28
N TYR A 30 1.02 -14.45 -15.42
CA TYR A 30 -0.05 -14.50 -14.41
C TYR A 30 -0.51 -15.94 -14.15
N SER A 31 -0.66 -16.75 -15.20
CA SER A 31 -0.99 -18.18 -15.08
C SER A 31 0.02 -18.93 -14.19
N SER A 32 1.30 -18.63 -14.36
CA SER A 32 2.39 -19.25 -13.58
C SER A 32 2.40 -18.77 -12.12
N VAL A 33 2.04 -17.51 -11.87
CA VAL A 33 1.87 -16.98 -10.50
C VAL A 33 0.70 -17.66 -9.79
N VAL A 34 -0.45 -17.80 -10.46
CA VAL A 34 -1.64 -18.48 -9.89
C VAL A 34 -1.35 -19.95 -9.59
N GLN A 35 -0.56 -20.62 -10.42
CA GLN A 35 -0.13 -22.00 -10.21
C GLN A 35 0.96 -22.15 -9.14
N GLY A 36 1.49 -21.03 -8.61
CA GLY A 36 2.56 -21.01 -7.61
C GLY A 36 3.94 -21.40 -8.16
N THR A 37 4.10 -21.47 -9.48
CA THR A 37 5.38 -21.80 -10.13
C THR A 37 6.26 -20.57 -10.36
N LEU A 38 5.69 -19.36 -10.24
CA LEU A 38 6.43 -18.11 -10.16
C LEU A 38 5.98 -17.32 -8.94
N THR A 39 6.93 -16.71 -8.24
CA THR A 39 6.61 -15.68 -7.25
C THR A 39 6.21 -14.38 -7.95
N MET A 40 5.58 -13.47 -7.21
CA MET A 40 5.28 -12.14 -7.70
C MET A 40 6.57 -11.33 -7.90
N SER A 41 7.64 -11.58 -7.14
CA SER A 41 8.96 -11.01 -7.44
C SER A 41 9.53 -11.51 -8.78
N ASP A 42 9.43 -12.81 -9.07
CA ASP A 42 9.88 -13.38 -10.36
C ASP A 42 9.06 -12.83 -11.53
N PHE A 43 7.75 -12.65 -11.30
CA PHE A 43 6.86 -12.00 -12.26
C PHE A 43 7.37 -10.60 -12.62
N MET A 44 7.66 -9.79 -11.60
CA MET A 44 8.18 -8.44 -11.80
C MET A 44 9.51 -8.46 -12.55
N GLU A 45 10.46 -9.32 -12.15
CA GLU A 45 11.76 -9.46 -12.84
C GLU A 45 11.60 -9.78 -14.32
N LYS A 46 10.70 -10.68 -14.66
CA LYS A 46 10.39 -11.02 -16.05
C LYS A 46 9.79 -9.85 -16.83
N ILE A 47 8.98 -9.00 -16.20
CA ILE A 47 8.50 -7.76 -16.82
C ILE A 47 9.66 -6.80 -17.11
N GLN A 48 10.59 -6.63 -16.16
CA GLN A 48 11.77 -5.80 -16.38
C GLN A 48 12.65 -6.35 -17.52
N GLU A 49 12.92 -7.66 -17.54
CA GLU A 49 13.66 -8.28 -18.63
C GLU A 49 12.97 -8.07 -19.98
N TYR A 50 11.64 -8.15 -20.03
CA TYR A 50 10.88 -7.87 -21.24
C TYR A 50 11.05 -6.43 -21.69
N MET A 51 11.01 -5.47 -20.76
CA MET A 51 11.25 -4.06 -21.08
C MET A 51 12.65 -3.84 -21.67
N GLU A 52 13.68 -4.41 -21.04
CA GLU A 52 15.06 -4.31 -21.50
C GLU A 52 15.24 -4.95 -22.90
N LYS A 53 14.76 -6.19 -23.09
CA LYS A 53 14.84 -6.91 -24.37
C LYS A 53 14.11 -6.20 -25.52
N ASN A 54 13.04 -5.47 -25.21
CA ASN A 54 12.21 -4.78 -26.20
C ASN A 54 12.49 -3.27 -26.29
N ASN A 55 13.53 -2.75 -25.62
CA ASN A 55 13.88 -1.33 -25.57
C ASN A 55 12.71 -0.43 -25.14
N ILE A 56 11.91 -0.89 -24.18
CA ILE A 56 10.77 -0.15 -23.63
C ILE A 56 11.31 0.74 -22.51
N SER A 57 11.27 2.06 -22.71
CA SER A 57 11.59 3.03 -21.67
C SER A 57 10.55 2.99 -20.55
N GLN A 58 10.91 3.46 -19.35
CA GLN A 58 9.96 3.57 -18.24
C GLN A 58 8.73 4.41 -18.63
N GLU A 59 8.93 5.51 -19.36
CA GLU A 59 7.85 6.35 -19.87
C GLU A 59 6.94 5.61 -20.85
N LYS A 60 7.52 4.85 -21.79
CA LYS A 60 6.74 4.02 -22.72
C LYS A 60 5.98 2.92 -21.97
N PHE A 61 6.56 2.35 -20.92
CA PHE A 61 5.91 1.34 -20.08
C PHE A 61 4.72 1.92 -19.32
N VAL A 62 4.85 3.10 -18.71
CA VAL A 62 3.72 3.82 -18.10
C VAL A 62 2.61 4.07 -19.12
N ASN A 63 2.95 4.46 -20.35
CA ASN A 63 1.97 4.64 -21.42
C ASN A 63 1.28 3.31 -21.84
N ILE A 64 2.02 2.20 -21.86
CA ILE A 64 1.45 0.85 -22.11
C ILE A 64 0.48 0.48 -20.98
N GLN A 65 0.87 0.66 -19.72
CA GLN A 65 0.02 0.38 -18.56
C GLN A 65 -1.25 1.22 -18.61
N LYS A 66 -1.14 2.53 -18.86
CA LYS A 66 -2.29 3.45 -18.96
C LYS A 66 -3.25 3.03 -20.06
N LYS A 67 -2.76 2.74 -21.27
CA LYS A 67 -3.61 2.29 -22.37
C LYS A 67 -4.27 0.93 -22.10
N LEU A 68 -3.59 0.02 -21.41
CA LEU A 68 -4.21 -1.24 -20.99
C LEU A 68 -5.33 -0.98 -19.99
N MET A 69 -5.11 -0.11 -19.00
CA MET A 69 -6.16 0.30 -18.06
C MET A 69 -7.36 0.94 -18.76
N GLU A 70 -7.13 1.82 -19.73
CA GLU A 70 -8.19 2.40 -20.59
C GLU A 70 -8.94 1.28 -21.34
N LYS A 71 -8.22 0.35 -22.00
CA LYS A 71 -8.81 -0.80 -22.71
C LYS A 71 -9.69 -1.66 -21.79
N TYR A 72 -9.27 -1.92 -20.55
CA TYR A 72 -10.06 -2.70 -19.59
C TYR A 72 -11.26 -1.90 -19.02
N THR A 73 -11.09 -0.59 -18.82
CA THR A 73 -12.19 0.32 -18.46
C THR A 73 -13.27 0.29 -19.53
N ASP A 74 -12.88 0.46 -20.79
CA ASP A 74 -13.79 0.54 -21.93
C ASP A 74 -14.46 -0.82 -22.24
N ALA A 75 -13.71 -1.92 -22.12
CA ALA A 75 -14.22 -3.25 -22.46
C ALA A 75 -15.07 -3.90 -21.35
N TYR A 76 -14.76 -3.63 -20.08
CA TYR A 76 -15.38 -4.33 -18.93
C TYR A 76 -16.07 -3.38 -17.94
N GLY A 77 -16.09 -2.07 -18.20
CA GLY A 77 -16.72 -1.07 -17.33
C GLY A 77 -16.00 -0.87 -15.98
N ILE A 78 -14.73 -1.27 -15.90
CA ILE A 78 -13.94 -1.17 -14.66
C ILE A 78 -13.37 0.24 -14.57
N ASP A 79 -14.04 1.15 -13.85
CA ASP A 79 -13.44 2.45 -13.52
C ASP A 79 -12.39 2.25 -12.42
N PHE A 80 -11.12 2.40 -12.77
CA PHE A 80 -10.03 2.29 -11.80
C PHE A 80 -10.09 3.32 -10.68
N LYS A 81 -10.76 4.46 -10.86
CA LYS A 81 -11.03 5.39 -9.75
C LYS A 81 -11.99 4.80 -8.74
N ASP A 82 -12.97 4.03 -9.20
CA ASP A 82 -13.87 3.28 -8.31
C ASP A 82 -13.15 2.11 -7.64
N VAL A 83 -12.21 1.45 -8.31
CA VAL A 83 -11.34 0.43 -7.70
C VAL A 83 -10.43 1.04 -6.64
N GLU A 84 -9.78 2.18 -6.94
CA GLU A 84 -8.94 2.91 -5.97
C GLU A 84 -9.77 3.36 -4.77
N LYS A 85 -10.97 3.89 -5.02
CA LYS A 85 -11.91 4.30 -3.97
C LYS A 85 -12.37 3.12 -3.13
N GLN A 86 -12.76 2.01 -3.74
CA GLN A 86 -13.13 0.79 -3.02
C GLN A 86 -11.98 0.22 -2.20
N MET A 87 -10.75 0.21 -2.73
CA MET A 87 -9.56 -0.20 -1.98
C MET A 87 -9.30 0.73 -0.79
N LYS A 88 -9.44 2.04 -0.99
CA LYS A 88 -9.30 3.05 0.07
C LYS A 88 -10.39 2.92 1.13
N ASP A 89 -11.63 2.67 0.74
CA ASP A 89 -12.77 2.43 1.63
C ASP A 89 -12.61 1.12 2.43
N LEU A 90 -11.87 0.15 1.87
CA LEU A 90 -11.44 -1.08 2.56
C LEU A 90 -10.17 -0.87 3.42
N GLY A 91 -9.69 0.36 3.57
CA GLY A 91 -8.53 0.71 4.40
C GLY A 91 -7.18 0.39 3.76
N VAL A 92 -7.14 0.10 2.46
CA VAL A 92 -5.90 -0.12 1.69
C VAL A 92 -5.45 1.22 1.11
N ASP A 93 -4.35 1.77 1.62
CA ASP A 93 -3.72 2.95 1.01
C ASP A 93 -2.94 2.53 -0.25
N VAL A 94 -3.60 2.73 -1.40
CA VAL A 94 -3.08 2.44 -2.73
C VAL A 94 -1.79 3.22 -3.02
N LYS A 95 -1.60 4.39 -2.38
CA LYS A 95 -0.36 5.18 -2.47
C LYS A 95 0.78 4.55 -1.70
N GLY A 96 0.51 3.98 -0.53
CA GLY A 96 1.49 3.24 0.28
C GLY A 96 2.01 1.96 -0.39
N LEU A 97 1.23 1.40 -1.31
CA LEU A 97 1.61 0.25 -2.15
C LEU A 97 2.36 0.65 -3.43
N GLY A 98 2.54 1.94 -3.70
CA GLY A 98 3.18 2.42 -4.94
C GLY A 98 2.34 2.18 -6.20
N LEU A 99 1.02 2.00 -6.05
CA LEU A 99 0.08 1.70 -7.12
C LEU A 99 -0.70 2.95 -7.60
N ASN A 100 -0.17 4.15 -7.39
CA ASN A 100 -0.78 5.34 -7.94
C ASN A 100 -0.39 5.50 -9.43
N ALA A 101 -1.38 5.83 -10.26
CA ALA A 101 -1.18 6.01 -11.70
C ALA A 101 -0.15 7.11 -12.05
N GLU A 102 0.13 8.02 -11.13
CA GLU A 102 1.06 9.15 -11.31
C GLU A 102 2.49 8.87 -10.81
N SER A 103 2.73 7.85 -9.97
CA SER A 103 4.08 7.52 -9.48
C SER A 103 4.30 6.03 -9.23
N PHE A 104 3.82 5.18 -10.14
CA PHE A 104 4.14 3.76 -10.14
C PHE A 104 5.66 3.57 -10.23
N SER A 105 6.30 3.29 -9.10
CA SER A 105 7.72 2.93 -9.05
C SER A 105 7.82 1.41 -8.96
N TYR A 106 8.10 0.79 -10.09
CA TYR A 106 8.34 -0.65 -10.20
C TYR A 106 9.34 -1.14 -9.15
N GLU A 107 10.40 -0.38 -8.89
CA GLU A 107 11.44 -0.75 -7.92
C GLU A 107 10.90 -0.77 -6.48
N ASN A 108 10.02 0.16 -6.12
CA ASN A 108 9.38 0.20 -4.80
C ASN A 108 8.38 -0.95 -4.62
N VAL A 109 7.59 -1.24 -5.66
CA VAL A 109 6.65 -2.36 -5.68
C VAL A 109 7.40 -3.69 -5.53
N LYS A 110 8.48 -3.89 -6.30
CA LYS A 110 9.34 -5.08 -6.20
C LYS A 110 9.94 -5.23 -4.80
N LYS A 111 10.47 -4.17 -4.20
CA LYS A 111 11.06 -4.21 -2.84
C LYS A 111 10.03 -4.61 -1.78
N ASN A 112 8.81 -4.06 -1.84
CA ASN A 112 7.74 -4.42 -0.92
C ASN A 112 7.32 -5.89 -1.07
N ILE A 113 7.08 -6.34 -2.31
CA ILE A 113 6.64 -7.71 -2.59
C ILE A 113 7.71 -8.74 -2.17
N SER A 114 8.95 -8.51 -2.57
CA SER A 114 10.07 -9.41 -2.23
C SER A 114 10.30 -9.52 -0.73
N PHE A 115 10.08 -8.45 0.04
CA PHE A 115 10.12 -8.51 1.50
C PHE A 115 9.04 -9.44 2.06
N HIS A 116 7.78 -9.29 1.64
CA HIS A 116 6.68 -10.13 2.12
C HIS A 116 6.86 -11.60 1.74
N GLU A 117 7.33 -11.88 0.52
CA GLU A 117 7.63 -13.23 0.05
C GLU A 117 8.76 -13.89 0.83
N LYS A 118 9.87 -13.17 1.06
CA LYS A 118 11.04 -13.68 1.78
C LYS A 118 10.69 -14.22 3.17
N TYR A 119 9.76 -13.56 3.86
CA TYR A 119 9.37 -13.94 5.22
C TYR A 119 8.06 -14.73 5.27
N ASN A 120 7.48 -15.10 4.12
CA ASN A 120 6.14 -15.68 4.01
C ASN A 120 5.10 -14.91 4.86
N ALA A 121 5.30 -13.59 4.95
CA ALA A 121 4.55 -12.73 5.84
C ALA A 121 3.32 -12.24 5.10
N LYS A 122 2.13 -12.61 5.59
CA LYS A 122 0.88 -12.01 5.13
C LYS A 122 0.68 -10.68 5.85
N PRO A 123 0.82 -9.53 5.16
CA PRO A 123 0.57 -8.24 5.80
C PRO A 123 -0.86 -8.20 6.31
N VAL A 124 -1.03 -7.84 7.59
CA VAL A 124 -2.34 -7.55 8.16
C VAL A 124 -2.45 -6.06 8.29
N VAL A 125 -3.33 -5.45 7.49
CA VAL A 125 -3.64 -4.03 7.62
C VAL A 125 -4.53 -3.86 8.85
N LYS A 126 -4.11 -3.01 9.77
CA LYS A 126 -4.90 -2.61 10.95
C LYS A 126 -5.01 -1.10 10.96
N GLN A 127 -6.24 -0.61 11.09
CA GLN A 127 -6.46 0.80 11.38
C GLN A 127 -6.15 1.04 12.87
N ILE A 128 -5.25 1.97 13.14
CA ILE A 128 -4.87 2.36 14.49
C ILE A 128 -5.23 3.84 14.67
N THR A 129 -5.97 4.16 15.71
CA THR A 129 -6.19 5.55 16.12
C THR A 129 -5.23 5.88 17.26
N GLU A 130 -4.45 6.94 17.10
CA GLU A 130 -3.46 7.38 18.09
C GLU A 130 -3.91 8.67 18.78
N TYR A 131 -3.78 8.70 20.12
CA TYR A 131 -3.94 9.88 20.96
C TYR A 131 -2.71 10.07 21.84
N HIS A 132 -2.54 11.27 22.36
CA HIS A 132 -1.48 11.58 23.32
C HIS A 132 -2.08 12.30 24.52
N ILE A 133 -1.91 11.71 25.71
CA ILE A 133 -2.29 12.30 26.99
C ILE A 133 -1.01 12.75 27.67
N LYS A 134 -0.88 14.05 27.91
CA LYS A 134 0.30 14.65 28.56
C LYS A 134 -0.12 15.64 29.63
N ASN A 135 0.11 15.27 30.89
CA ASN A 135 -0.22 16.04 32.07
C ASN A 135 0.85 15.82 33.17
N ASP A 136 0.58 16.31 34.38
CA ASP A 136 1.54 16.26 35.50
C ASP A 136 1.85 14.82 35.96
N LYS A 137 0.94 13.87 35.72
CA LYS A 137 1.08 12.46 36.12
C LYS A 137 1.65 11.60 35.00
N ASN A 138 1.27 11.88 33.76
CA ASN A 138 1.46 10.99 32.63
C ASN A 138 1.96 11.73 31.37
N ASP A 139 2.80 11.03 30.62
CA ASP A 139 3.14 11.34 29.23
C ASP A 139 2.97 10.04 28.44
N VAL A 140 1.76 9.82 27.90
CA VAL A 140 1.29 8.50 27.43
C VAL A 140 0.71 8.62 26.03
N LYS A 141 1.30 7.86 25.10
CA LYS A 141 0.72 7.59 23.79
C LYS A 141 -0.32 6.47 23.93
N VAL A 142 -1.52 6.69 23.41
CA VAL A 142 -2.62 5.73 23.42
C VAL A 142 -2.91 5.28 22.00
N GLU A 143 -2.73 4.00 21.72
CA GLU A 143 -3.10 3.39 20.44
C GLU A 143 -4.36 2.53 20.60
N LEU A 144 -5.35 2.78 19.76
CA LEU A 144 -6.65 2.12 19.78
C LEU A 144 -6.80 1.22 18.56
N ILE A 145 -7.11 -0.06 18.80
CA ILE A 145 -7.31 -1.10 17.79
C ILE A 145 -8.58 -1.87 18.16
N GLY A 146 -9.74 -1.27 17.84
CA GLY A 146 -11.04 -1.78 18.28
C GLY A 146 -11.12 -1.83 19.81
N GLU A 147 -11.44 -3.00 20.37
CA GLU A 147 -11.52 -3.20 21.83
C GLU A 147 -10.14 -3.32 22.51
N ASN A 148 -9.04 -3.35 21.74
CA ASN A 148 -7.67 -3.43 22.25
C ASN A 148 -7.03 -2.05 22.32
N ILE A 149 -6.47 -1.71 23.47
CA ILE A 149 -5.87 -0.42 23.77
C ILE A 149 -4.44 -0.64 24.24
N PHE A 150 -3.50 0.11 23.69
CA PHE A 150 -2.11 0.10 24.11
C PHE A 150 -1.75 1.46 24.70
N LEU A 151 -1.35 1.46 25.96
CA LEU A 151 -0.82 2.63 26.65
C LEU A 151 0.70 2.54 26.61
N LYS A 152 1.35 3.47 25.93
CA LYS A 152 2.79 3.46 25.66
C LYS A 152 3.47 4.68 26.27
N SER A 153 4.48 4.45 27.09
CA SER A 153 5.31 5.52 27.63
C SER A 153 6.76 5.08 27.80
N SER A 154 7.69 6.03 27.70
CA SER A 154 9.09 5.83 28.09
C SER A 154 9.27 5.82 29.61
N LYS A 155 8.28 6.28 30.37
CA LYS A 155 8.24 6.30 31.84
C LYS A 155 7.18 5.32 32.36
N LYS A 156 7.07 5.21 33.69
CA LYS A 156 5.94 4.54 34.32
C LYS A 156 4.65 5.32 34.09
N ILE A 157 3.56 4.61 33.89
CA ILE A 157 2.22 5.13 33.66
C ILE A 157 1.45 5.10 34.98
N ASP A 158 0.97 6.24 35.43
CA ASP A 158 0.08 6.33 36.58
C ASP A 158 -1.37 6.07 36.15
N LEU A 159 -1.88 4.89 36.48
CA LEU A 159 -3.28 4.50 36.24
C LEU A 159 -4.28 5.22 37.17
N LYS A 160 -3.82 6.01 38.14
CA LYS A 160 -4.68 6.89 38.96
C LYS A 160 -4.81 8.29 38.36
N ASP A 161 -4.33 8.48 37.14
CA ASP A 161 -4.56 9.70 36.38
C ASP A 161 -6.04 9.82 35.96
N THR A 162 -6.67 10.92 36.36
CA THR A 162 -8.08 11.17 36.10
C THR A 162 -8.35 11.32 34.61
N GLU A 163 -7.48 12.03 33.88
CA GLU A 163 -7.67 12.29 32.46
C GLU A 163 -7.59 10.99 31.65
N LEU A 164 -6.58 10.16 31.92
CA LEU A 164 -6.46 8.83 31.33
C LEU A 164 -7.67 7.95 31.63
N ASN A 165 -8.16 7.94 32.87
CA ASN A 165 -9.33 7.14 33.25
C ASN A 165 -10.61 7.64 32.59
N GLU A 166 -10.81 8.96 32.50
CA GLU A 166 -11.95 9.56 31.82
C GLU A 166 -11.94 9.27 30.32
N PHE A 167 -10.77 9.34 29.69
CA PHE A 167 -10.56 8.94 28.31
C PHE A 167 -10.98 7.49 28.07
N LEU A 168 -10.45 6.56 28.87
CA LEU A 168 -10.75 5.13 28.75
C LEU A 168 -12.23 4.83 29.00
N CYS A 169 -12.85 5.49 29.99
CA CYS A 169 -14.28 5.35 30.27
C CYS A 169 -15.14 5.86 29.11
N SER A 170 -14.76 6.98 28.50
CA SER A 170 -15.47 7.55 27.36
C SER A 170 -15.34 6.65 26.13
N TYR A 171 -14.15 6.09 25.89
CA TYR A 171 -13.94 5.15 24.81
C TYR A 171 -14.73 3.85 24.99
N LYS A 172 -14.79 3.32 26.22
CA LYS A 172 -15.58 2.13 26.57
C LYS A 172 -17.07 2.25 26.19
N LYS A 173 -17.64 3.46 26.30
CA LYS A 173 -19.05 3.72 25.95
C LYS A 173 -19.33 3.53 24.46
N LEU A 174 -18.32 3.67 23.59
CA LEU A 174 -18.45 3.40 22.15
C LEU A 174 -18.68 1.92 21.83
N PHE A 175 -18.39 1.02 22.78
CA PHE A 175 -18.55 -0.43 22.64
C PHE A 175 -19.61 -0.97 23.60
N ASP A 176 -20.69 -0.21 23.84
CA ASP A 176 -21.80 -0.61 24.72
C ASP A 176 -21.36 -1.03 26.13
N ASN A 177 -20.31 -0.39 26.65
CA ASN A 177 -19.71 -0.72 27.93
C ASN A 177 -19.14 -2.14 28.06
N LYS A 178 -18.79 -2.79 26.93
CA LYS A 178 -18.02 -4.04 26.92
C LYS A 178 -16.65 -3.87 27.57
N GLN A 179 -16.06 -4.99 27.99
CA GLN A 179 -14.71 -4.99 28.54
C GLN A 179 -13.70 -4.65 27.45
N LEU A 180 -12.83 -3.67 27.74
CA LEU A 180 -11.69 -3.33 26.89
C LEU A 180 -10.46 -4.12 27.32
N SER A 181 -9.64 -4.52 26.35
CA SER A 181 -8.35 -5.15 26.59
C SER A 181 -7.27 -4.08 26.62
N ILE A 182 -6.74 -3.77 27.80
CA ILE A 182 -5.74 -2.71 27.98
C ILE A 182 -4.37 -3.33 28.21
N THR A 183 -3.43 -3.04 27.32
CA THR A 183 -2.02 -3.41 27.43
C THR A 183 -1.21 -2.18 27.82
N VAL A 184 -0.41 -2.30 28.88
CA VAL A 184 0.46 -1.24 29.38
C VAL A 184 1.90 -1.54 29.01
N CYS A 185 2.53 -0.63 28.27
CA CYS A 185 3.90 -0.71 27.80
C CYS A 185 4.70 0.46 28.38
N GLU A 186 5.47 0.17 29.43
CA GLU A 186 6.32 1.14 30.13
C GLU A 186 7.79 0.98 29.72
N SER A 187 8.62 1.98 30.06
CA SER A 187 10.08 1.92 29.85
C SER A 187 10.49 1.67 28.39
N ILE A 188 9.68 2.16 27.44
CA ILE A 188 9.94 2.02 26.02
C ILE A 188 11.20 2.81 25.65
N THR A 189 12.14 2.14 24.99
CA THR A 189 13.32 2.75 24.36
C THR A 189 13.13 2.76 22.84
N SER A 190 13.50 3.86 22.18
CA SER A 190 13.39 4.01 20.72
C SER A 190 14.76 4.31 20.12
N TYR A 191 15.05 3.71 18.96
CA TYR A 191 16.26 3.99 18.19
C TYR A 191 15.93 4.00 16.69
N ASN A 192 16.72 4.74 15.93
CA ASN A 192 16.62 4.78 14.47
C ASN A 192 17.60 3.76 13.88
N TYR A 193 17.15 2.96 12.92
CA TYR A 193 17.96 1.98 12.18
C TYR A 193 18.19 2.45 10.74
#